data_AF-A0A378IR34-F1
#
_entry.id   AF-A0A378IR34-F1
#
_cell.length_a   1.000
_cell.length_b   1.000
_cell.length_c   1.000
_cell.angle_alpha   90.00
_cell.angle_beta   90.00
_cell.angle_gamma   90.00
#
_symmetry.space_group_name_H-M   'P 1'
#
loop_
_entity.id
_entity.type
_entity.pdbx_description
1 polymer ?
#
loop_
_entity_poly.entity_id
_entity_poly.type
_entity_poly.pdbx_seq_one_letter_code
_entity_poly.pdbx_strand_id
1 'polypeptide(L)'
;MRFYSRMIFLTVVFIFSAKPLFAEAKPILEQLQIPQCLAAKLSGEFSVLAQNRNFKIIELHTKELDKLALLADEAHCGRFVNVSHYFVTSKSTDKQKIARQLLAKPPVFKTAFISSPPYKINQERKVNEALAKIDADNIIQVLSHLSNYYNRSATGDSGVETAKWLQKQFDGSAHAYGRSDTKSYFVKTGNYIQPSLVTVIGKDIHAPAIVLGAHMDTLDGFMPGAGDDGSGSASLMEVARVLLASSLTFKRPIYLIWYAAEERGLVGSQYVVREFLRKEIPVKAVIQFDMTGFRNEANDTTMWVFRDYTDKMLSDYIAELIKTYIKVPVAYSRCGYGCSDHASWMSAGIPAAFPCETSFERHNPYIHSAADTIDLLNADHMVNFTKLGLAFAIELASD
;
A
#
# COMPACT_ATOMS: atom_id res chain seq x y z
N MET A 1 34.91 -91.45 15.29
CA MET A 1 33.50 -91.04 15.50
C MET A 1 33.49 -89.63 16.07
N ARG A 2 32.65 -88.73 15.50
CA ARG A 2 32.22 -87.42 16.04
C ARG A 2 33.25 -86.29 15.98
N PHE A 3 32.95 -85.03 15.67
CA PHE A 3 31.77 -84.31 15.13
C PHE A 3 32.32 -82.95 14.66
N TYR A 4 31.87 -82.45 13.50
CA TYR A 4 32.11 -81.06 13.07
C TYR A 4 31.41 -80.09 14.02
N SER A 5 32.10 -79.05 14.50
CA SER A 5 31.47 -77.91 15.18
C SER A 5 31.69 -76.65 14.35
N ARG A 6 30.62 -76.16 13.71
CA ARG A 6 30.56 -74.86 13.04
C ARG A 6 30.39 -73.78 14.12
N MET A 7 31.39 -72.92 14.31
CA MET A 7 31.21 -71.65 15.02
C MET A 7 30.55 -70.64 14.07
N ILE A 8 29.32 -70.25 14.41
CA ILE A 8 28.62 -69.12 13.79
C ILE A 8 28.98 -67.88 14.63
N PHE A 9 29.70 -66.93 14.04
CA PHE A 9 29.88 -65.60 14.62
C PHE A 9 28.62 -64.77 14.36
N LEU A 10 27.88 -64.44 15.42
CA LEU A 10 26.79 -63.47 15.36
C LEU A 10 27.37 -62.07 15.62
N THR A 11 27.57 -61.29 14.57
CA THR A 11 27.96 -59.88 14.69
C THR A 11 26.70 -59.06 14.97
N VAL A 12 26.52 -58.62 16.22
CA VAL A 12 25.46 -57.66 16.58
C VAL A 12 25.91 -56.27 16.12
N VAL A 13 25.35 -55.80 15.01
CA VAL A 13 25.51 -54.41 14.55
C VAL A 13 24.51 -53.55 15.30
N PHE A 14 24.99 -52.75 16.25
CA PHE A 14 24.21 -51.65 16.83
C PHE A 14 24.09 -50.54 15.78
N ILE A 15 22.94 -50.47 15.11
CA ILE A 15 22.59 -49.33 14.26
C ILE A 15 22.14 -48.20 15.18
N PHE A 16 23.04 -47.26 15.47
CA PHE A 16 22.64 -45.97 16.02
C PHE A 16 21.84 -45.22 14.95
N SER A 17 20.52 -45.21 15.09
CA SER A 17 19.63 -44.30 14.36
C SER A 17 19.89 -42.87 14.86
N ALA A 18 20.89 -42.20 14.27
CA ALA A 18 20.98 -40.75 14.37
C ALA A 18 19.78 -40.15 13.64
N LYS A 19 18.77 -39.67 14.39
CA LYS A 19 17.74 -38.81 13.80
C LYS A 19 18.47 -37.60 13.21
N PRO A 20 18.23 -37.24 11.93
CA PRO A 20 18.74 -35.98 11.43
C PRO A 20 18.13 -34.88 12.32
N LEU A 21 18.99 -34.12 13.02
CA LEU A 21 18.60 -32.81 13.50
C LEU A 21 18.25 -32.02 12.24
N PHE A 22 16.96 -31.90 11.95
CA PHE A 22 16.50 -30.83 11.07
C PHE A 22 16.98 -29.54 11.74
N ALA A 23 17.95 -28.88 11.12
CA ALA A 23 18.29 -27.52 11.49
C ALA A 23 16.99 -26.72 11.29
N GLU A 24 16.35 -26.33 12.38
CA GLU A 24 15.23 -25.39 12.34
C GLU A 24 15.69 -24.19 11.52
N ALA A 25 14.97 -23.91 10.44
CA ALA A 25 15.24 -22.73 9.63
C ALA A 25 15.25 -21.53 10.59
N LYS A 26 16.32 -20.73 10.55
CA LYS A 26 16.43 -19.55 11.43
C LYS A 26 15.15 -18.73 11.29
N PRO A 27 14.54 -18.30 12.40
CA PRO A 27 13.32 -17.51 12.35
C PRO A 27 13.56 -16.25 11.51
N ILE A 28 12.63 -15.99 10.58
CA ILE A 28 12.66 -14.76 9.80
C ILE A 28 12.08 -13.67 10.70
N LEU A 29 12.93 -12.73 11.09
CA LEU A 29 12.61 -11.64 11.99
C LEU A 29 12.56 -10.32 11.21
N GLU A 30 11.56 -9.51 11.49
CA GLU A 30 11.38 -8.17 10.92
C GLU A 30 11.47 -7.11 12.00
N GLN A 31 12.01 -5.94 11.62
CA GLN A 31 12.18 -4.79 12.48
C GLN A 31 11.07 -3.78 12.20
N LEU A 32 10.30 -3.44 13.22
CA LEU A 32 9.09 -2.62 13.10
C LEU A 32 9.22 -1.40 14.01
N GLN A 33 8.97 -0.22 13.46
CA GLN A 33 8.74 0.98 14.26
C GLN A 33 7.26 1.04 14.63
N ILE A 34 6.98 1.07 15.93
CA ILE A 34 5.62 1.03 16.47
C ILE A 34 5.40 2.17 17.48
N PRO A 35 4.21 2.79 17.55
CA PRO A 35 3.86 3.75 18.59
C PRO A 35 3.94 3.13 19.98
N GLN A 36 4.33 3.92 20.98
CA GLN A 36 4.39 3.44 22.38
C GLN A 36 3.04 2.90 22.88
N CYS A 37 1.93 3.48 22.44
CA CYS A 37 0.58 3.05 22.82
C CYS A 37 0.25 1.64 22.29
N LEU A 38 0.63 1.31 21.05
CA LEU A 38 0.46 -0.02 20.46
C LEU A 38 1.43 -1.01 21.12
N ALA A 39 2.69 -0.57 21.32
CA ALA A 39 3.71 -1.39 21.97
C ALA A 39 3.35 -1.83 23.40
N ALA A 40 2.53 -1.05 24.11
CA ALA A 40 2.06 -1.37 25.45
C ALA A 40 0.97 -2.47 25.46
N LYS A 41 0.30 -2.70 24.32
CA LYS A 41 -0.75 -3.72 24.16
C LYS A 41 -0.21 -5.05 23.63
N LEU A 42 1.03 -5.09 23.13
CA LEU A 42 1.64 -6.31 22.62
C LEU A 42 1.83 -7.35 23.72
N SER A 43 1.28 -8.54 23.50
CA SER A 43 1.53 -9.75 24.27
C SER A 43 2.45 -10.69 23.48
N GLY A 44 3.40 -11.36 24.15
CA GLY A 44 4.30 -12.33 23.54
C GLY A 44 5.78 -11.91 23.56
N GLU A 45 6.64 -12.75 22.98
CA GLU A 45 8.08 -12.49 22.94
C GLU A 45 8.46 -11.61 21.74
N PHE A 46 8.93 -10.40 22.03
CA PHE A 46 9.56 -9.51 21.07
C PHE A 46 10.77 -8.81 21.70
N SER A 47 11.76 -8.45 20.89
CA SER A 47 12.94 -7.74 21.36
C SER A 47 12.82 -6.25 21.07
N VAL A 48 13.17 -5.39 22.02
CA VAL A 48 13.24 -3.93 21.80
C VAL A 48 14.66 -3.56 21.39
N LEU A 49 14.83 -3.03 20.18
CA LEU A 49 16.13 -2.59 19.65
C LEU A 49 16.47 -1.16 20.08
N ALA A 50 15.47 -0.27 20.11
CA ALA A 50 15.58 1.09 20.61
C ALA A 50 14.20 1.65 20.96
N GLN A 51 14.15 2.73 21.75
CA GLN A 51 12.92 3.45 22.04
C GLN A 51 13.18 4.94 22.28
N ASN A 52 12.17 5.77 22.01
CA ASN A 52 12.09 7.17 22.41
C ASN A 52 10.71 7.46 23.04
N ARG A 53 10.37 8.74 23.26
CA ARG A 53 9.08 9.12 23.87
C ARG A 53 7.85 8.64 23.09
N ASN A 54 7.95 8.53 21.78
CA ASN A 54 6.80 8.30 20.90
C ASN A 54 6.76 6.89 20.31
N PHE A 55 7.93 6.28 20.09
CA PHE A 55 8.05 5.01 19.35
C PHE A 55 9.02 4.03 20.01
N LYS A 56 8.80 2.74 19.73
CA LYS A 56 9.79 1.66 19.86
C LYS A 56 10.15 1.15 18.47
N ILE A 57 11.40 0.73 18.29
CA ILE A 57 11.75 -0.20 17.21
C ILE A 57 11.91 -1.57 17.84
N ILE A 58 11.06 -2.50 17.43
CA ILE A 58 11.05 -3.88 17.90
C ILE A 58 11.52 -4.84 16.81
N GLU A 59 11.91 -6.04 17.22
CA GLU A 59 12.14 -7.17 16.35
C GLU A 59 11.09 -8.25 16.66
N LEU A 60 10.36 -8.66 15.62
CA LEU A 60 9.21 -9.57 15.72
C LEU A 60 9.32 -10.67 14.67
N HIS A 61 8.83 -11.86 14.98
CA HIS A 61 8.76 -12.97 14.02
C HIS A 61 7.72 -12.66 12.94
N THR A 62 8.01 -12.93 11.66
CA THR A 62 7.10 -12.61 10.52
C THR A 62 5.69 -13.18 10.69
N LYS A 63 5.58 -14.40 11.20
CA LYS A 63 4.30 -15.06 11.55
C LYS A 63 3.40 -14.28 12.53
N GLU A 64 3.92 -13.30 13.26
CA GLU A 64 3.15 -12.49 14.21
C GLU A 64 2.71 -11.14 13.60
N LEU A 65 3.06 -10.84 12.34
CA LEU A 65 2.72 -9.55 11.70
C LEU A 65 1.21 -9.37 11.53
N ASP A 66 0.47 -10.38 11.07
CA ASP A 66 -0.99 -10.29 10.92
C ASP A 66 -1.68 -10.03 12.26
N LYS A 67 -1.19 -10.68 13.34
CA LYS A 67 -1.69 -10.43 14.69
C LYS A 67 -1.40 -9.01 15.16
N LEU A 68 -0.25 -8.45 14.78
CA LEU A 68 0.07 -7.06 15.08
C LEU A 68 -0.83 -6.09 14.31
N ALA A 69 -1.17 -6.39 13.05
CA ALA A 69 -2.11 -5.61 12.25
C ALA A 69 -3.50 -5.59 12.90
N LEU A 70 -4.04 -6.78 13.22
CA LEU A 70 -5.32 -6.92 13.92
C LEU A 70 -5.33 -6.21 15.30
N LEU A 71 -4.24 -6.33 16.06
CA LEU A 71 -4.09 -5.62 17.34
C LEU A 71 -4.08 -4.09 17.14
N ALA A 72 -3.50 -3.60 16.03
CA ALA A 72 -3.47 -2.18 15.75
C ALA A 72 -4.86 -1.62 15.43
N ASP A 73 -5.70 -2.39 14.72
CA ASP A 73 -7.09 -2.04 14.45
C ASP A 73 -7.87 -1.90 15.76
N GLU A 74 -7.74 -2.86 16.69
CA GLU A 74 -8.35 -2.79 18.04
C GLU A 74 -7.76 -1.67 18.91
N ALA A 75 -6.50 -1.29 18.66
CA ALA A 75 -5.79 -0.36 19.52
C ALA A 75 -6.21 1.09 19.33
N HIS A 76 -6.65 1.46 18.12
CA HIS A 76 -7.05 2.80 17.70
C HIS A 76 -6.04 3.90 18.05
N CYS A 77 -4.74 3.62 17.93
CA CYS A 77 -3.68 4.59 18.28
C CYS A 77 -2.53 4.67 17.27
N GLY A 78 -2.80 4.21 16.04
CA GLY A 78 -1.84 4.07 14.95
C GLY A 78 -1.39 2.62 14.74
N ARG A 79 -0.87 2.36 13.54
CA ARG A 79 -0.32 1.08 13.08
C ARG A 79 1.20 1.05 13.26
N PHE A 80 1.92 0.43 12.34
CA PHE A 80 3.36 0.25 12.39
C PHE A 80 3.99 0.47 11.01
N VAL A 81 5.29 0.78 11.00
CA VAL A 81 6.07 0.87 9.76
C VAL A 81 7.21 -0.13 9.80
N ASN A 82 7.36 -0.85 8.71
CA ASN A 82 8.41 -1.83 8.56
C ASN A 82 9.73 -1.18 8.19
N VAL A 83 10.70 -1.24 9.12
CA VAL A 83 12.02 -0.62 8.97
C VAL A 83 13.11 -1.65 8.67
N SER A 84 12.74 -2.92 8.42
CA SER A 84 13.69 -4.04 8.21
C SER A 84 14.71 -3.76 7.10
N HIS A 85 14.30 -3.07 6.05
CA HIS A 85 15.17 -2.76 4.93
C HIS A 85 16.39 -1.91 5.33
N TYR A 86 16.30 -1.06 6.36
CA TYR A 86 17.43 -0.27 6.86
C TYR A 86 18.51 -1.15 7.49
N PHE A 87 18.12 -2.29 8.07
CA PHE A 87 19.02 -3.24 8.71
C PHE A 87 19.78 -4.10 7.70
N VAL A 88 19.18 -4.33 6.53
CA VAL A 88 19.85 -5.05 5.42
C VAL A 88 20.82 -4.12 4.68
N THR A 89 20.47 -2.85 4.49
CA THR A 89 21.30 -1.91 3.70
C THR A 89 22.40 -1.20 4.50
N SER A 90 22.38 -1.29 5.82
CA SER A 90 23.34 -0.60 6.69
C SER A 90 24.76 -1.19 6.57
N LYS A 91 25.78 -0.33 6.64
CA LYS A 91 27.19 -0.75 6.78
C LYS A 91 27.52 -1.25 8.19
N SER A 92 26.67 -0.98 9.17
CA SER A 92 26.84 -1.41 10.56
C SER A 92 26.07 -2.70 10.80
N THR A 93 26.66 -3.65 11.52
CA THR A 93 25.99 -4.89 11.98
C THR A 93 25.31 -4.73 13.33
N ASP A 94 25.47 -3.57 13.99
CA ASP A 94 24.85 -3.27 15.27
C ASP A 94 23.41 -2.78 15.06
N LYS A 95 22.45 -3.70 15.23
CA LYS A 95 21.02 -3.42 15.11
C LYS A 95 20.56 -2.32 16.07
N GLN A 96 21.05 -2.29 17.31
CA GLN A 96 20.61 -1.29 18.29
C GLN A 96 21.10 0.11 17.90
N LYS A 97 22.30 0.22 17.33
CA LYS A 97 22.82 1.49 16.81
C LYS A 97 21.99 2.01 15.64
N ILE A 98 21.64 1.14 14.68
CA ILE A 98 20.76 1.50 13.55
C ILE A 98 19.40 1.97 14.07
N ALA A 99 18.78 1.21 14.98
CA ALA A 99 17.49 1.54 15.56
C ALA A 99 17.51 2.90 16.29
N ARG A 100 18.54 3.18 17.09
CA ARG A 100 18.72 4.48 17.75
C ARG A 100 18.87 5.62 16.74
N GLN A 101 19.56 5.40 15.63
CA GLN A 101 19.71 6.41 14.57
C GLN A 101 18.37 6.74 13.89
N LEU A 102 17.59 5.71 13.56
CA LEU A 102 16.26 5.87 12.97
C LEU A 102 15.30 6.64 13.91
N LEU A 103 15.36 6.36 15.22
CA LEU A 103 14.55 7.08 16.21
C LEU A 103 15.03 8.50 16.53
N ALA A 104 16.31 8.80 16.27
CA ALA A 104 16.89 10.12 16.53
C ALA A 104 16.71 11.09 15.35
N LYS A 105 16.64 10.57 14.12
CA LYS A 105 16.42 11.35 12.91
C LYS A 105 15.44 10.59 12.01
N PRO A 106 14.22 11.11 11.74
CA PRO A 106 13.53 10.64 10.55
C PRO A 106 14.47 10.88 9.35
N PRO A 107 14.62 9.93 8.42
CA PRO A 107 15.44 10.12 7.24
C PRO A 107 14.86 11.27 6.40
N VAL A 108 15.37 12.49 6.61
CA VAL A 108 15.03 13.63 5.77
C VAL A 108 15.79 13.44 4.46
N PHE A 109 15.11 12.89 3.46
CA PHE A 109 15.59 13.01 2.09
C PHE A 109 15.59 14.50 1.75
N LYS A 110 16.76 15.05 1.45
CA LYS A 110 16.88 16.43 0.95
C LYS A 110 16.34 16.48 -0.47
N THR A 111 15.02 16.47 -0.63
CA THR A 111 14.40 16.97 -1.85
C THR A 111 14.28 18.48 -1.69
N ALA A 112 14.77 19.23 -2.68
CA ALA A 112 14.53 20.66 -2.75
C ALA A 112 13.02 20.84 -2.92
N PHE A 113 12.33 21.15 -1.83
CA PHE A 113 10.96 21.63 -1.88
C PHE A 113 10.95 22.85 -2.81
N ILE A 114 10.45 22.66 -4.02
CA ILE A 114 9.90 23.79 -4.76
C ILE A 114 8.62 24.09 -4.00
N SER A 115 8.58 25.20 -3.27
CA SER A 115 7.34 25.74 -2.75
C SER A 115 6.41 25.87 -3.95
N SER A 116 5.46 24.93 -4.09
CA SER A 116 4.54 25.01 -5.21
C SER A 116 3.65 26.23 -4.96
N PRO A 117 3.39 27.08 -5.97
CA PRO A 117 2.29 28.04 -5.86
C PRO A 117 1.01 27.29 -5.47
N PRO A 118 0.03 27.96 -4.84
CA PRO A 118 -1.21 27.31 -4.43
C PRO A 118 -1.82 26.53 -5.60
N TYR A 119 -2.27 25.30 -5.32
CA TYR A 119 -2.95 24.47 -6.30
C TYR A 119 -4.20 25.21 -6.82
N LYS A 120 -4.41 25.18 -8.14
CA LYS A 120 -5.51 25.89 -8.80
C LYS A 120 -6.48 24.88 -9.41
N ILE A 121 -7.73 25.31 -9.52
CA ILE A 121 -8.77 24.62 -10.28
C ILE A 121 -8.99 25.47 -11.52
N ASN A 122 -8.59 24.97 -12.68
CA ASN A 122 -8.69 25.69 -13.95
C ASN A 122 -8.88 24.78 -15.18
N GLN A 123 -9.18 23.49 -14.98
CA GLN A 123 -9.41 22.52 -16.04
C GLN A 123 -10.86 22.02 -16.11
N GLU A 124 -11.82 22.79 -15.57
CA GLU A 124 -13.23 22.39 -15.39
C GLU A 124 -13.85 21.66 -16.59
N ARG A 125 -13.68 22.18 -17.81
CA ARG A 125 -14.22 21.54 -19.01
C ARG A 125 -13.64 20.13 -19.21
N LYS A 126 -12.31 19.99 -19.13
CA LYS A 126 -11.63 18.69 -19.32
C LYS A 126 -11.99 17.71 -18.21
N VAL A 127 -12.08 18.19 -16.97
CA VAL A 127 -12.48 17.36 -15.82
C VAL A 127 -13.89 16.84 -16.04
N ASN A 128 -14.88 17.72 -16.25
CA ASN A 128 -16.28 17.31 -16.44
C ASN A 128 -16.46 16.36 -17.64
N GLU A 129 -15.74 16.58 -18.75
CA GLU A 129 -15.73 15.67 -19.90
C GLU A 129 -15.22 14.27 -19.52
N ALA A 130 -14.18 14.17 -18.70
CA ALA A 130 -13.64 12.90 -18.22
C ALA A 130 -14.56 12.24 -17.17
N LEU A 131 -15.15 13.01 -16.26
CA LEU A 131 -16.08 12.47 -15.25
C LEU A 131 -17.29 11.79 -15.91
N ALA A 132 -17.77 12.33 -17.04
CA ALA A 132 -18.86 11.75 -17.81
C ALA A 132 -18.51 10.42 -18.51
N LYS A 133 -17.24 9.98 -18.46
CA LYS A 133 -16.77 8.72 -19.03
C LYS A 133 -16.60 7.60 -18.01
N ILE A 134 -16.79 7.88 -16.72
CA ILE A 134 -16.73 6.87 -15.66
C ILE A 134 -17.85 5.87 -15.86
N ASP A 135 -17.51 4.60 -15.72
CA ASP A 135 -18.43 3.48 -15.78
C ASP A 135 -18.35 2.70 -14.46
N ALA A 136 -19.45 2.73 -13.69
CA ALA A 136 -19.53 2.08 -12.39
C ALA A 136 -19.40 0.56 -12.50
N ASP A 137 -19.86 -0.03 -13.61
CA ASP A 137 -19.80 -1.49 -13.80
C ASP A 137 -18.36 -1.96 -13.94
N ASN A 138 -17.48 -1.15 -14.55
CA ASN A 138 -16.05 -1.47 -14.61
C ASN A 138 -15.40 -1.49 -13.23
N ILE A 139 -15.77 -0.56 -12.34
CA ILE A 139 -15.29 -0.54 -10.95
C ILE A 139 -15.74 -1.82 -10.24
N ILE A 140 -17.01 -2.18 -10.35
CA ILE A 140 -17.56 -3.39 -9.71
C ILE A 140 -16.95 -4.67 -10.28
N GLN A 141 -16.69 -4.74 -11.59
CA GLN A 141 -16.04 -5.90 -12.21
C GLN A 141 -14.59 -6.09 -11.72
N VAL A 142 -13.82 -5.00 -11.63
CA VAL A 142 -12.45 -5.05 -11.10
C VAL A 142 -12.47 -5.48 -9.64
N LEU A 143 -13.34 -4.87 -8.83
CA LEU A 143 -13.51 -5.24 -7.42
C LEU A 143 -13.90 -6.71 -7.26
N SER A 144 -14.88 -7.18 -8.05
CA SER A 144 -15.32 -8.59 -8.05
C SER A 144 -14.19 -9.55 -8.36
N HIS A 145 -13.33 -9.21 -9.33
CA HIS A 145 -12.15 -10.02 -9.63
C HIS A 145 -11.17 -10.05 -8.45
N LEU A 146 -10.86 -8.88 -7.87
CA LEU A 146 -9.91 -8.76 -6.76
C LEU A 146 -10.39 -9.49 -5.49
N SER A 147 -11.68 -9.43 -5.18
CA SER A 147 -12.25 -10.09 -4.00
C SER A 147 -12.52 -11.59 -4.18
N ASN A 148 -12.35 -12.12 -5.40
CA ASN A 148 -12.53 -13.55 -5.66
C ASN A 148 -11.25 -14.39 -5.42
N TYR A 149 -10.10 -13.74 -5.22
CA TYR A 149 -8.93 -14.43 -4.69
C TYR A 149 -9.19 -14.86 -3.23
N TYR A 150 -8.64 -16.00 -2.81
CA TYR A 150 -8.70 -16.42 -1.40
C TYR A 150 -8.13 -15.36 -0.46
N ASN A 151 -7.03 -14.72 -0.89
CA ASN A 151 -6.46 -13.49 -0.38
C ASN A 151 -5.50 -12.92 -1.44
N ARG A 152 -4.96 -11.73 -1.22
CA ARG A 152 -3.95 -11.09 -2.09
C ARG A 152 -2.63 -10.85 -1.36
N SER A 153 -2.34 -11.66 -0.36
CA SER A 153 -1.18 -11.48 0.53
C SER A 153 0.16 -11.43 -0.21
N ALA A 154 1.03 -10.54 0.23
CA ALA A 154 2.35 -10.33 -0.37
C ALA A 154 3.33 -11.52 -0.25
N THR A 155 3.00 -12.49 0.60
CA THR A 155 3.77 -13.73 0.82
C THR A 155 3.27 -14.91 -0.01
N GLY A 156 2.11 -14.78 -0.67
CA GLY A 156 1.47 -15.86 -1.43
C GLY A 156 1.45 -15.64 -2.94
N ASP A 157 1.25 -16.74 -3.69
CA ASP A 157 1.20 -16.70 -5.16
C ASP A 157 0.03 -15.87 -5.69
N SER A 158 -1.12 -15.89 -5.00
CA SER A 158 -2.29 -15.07 -5.34
C SER A 158 -1.98 -13.56 -5.30
N GLY A 159 -1.12 -13.11 -4.38
CA GLY A 159 -0.63 -11.74 -4.37
C GLY A 159 0.18 -11.41 -5.63
N VAL A 160 1.05 -12.31 -6.07
CA VAL A 160 1.84 -12.15 -7.32
C VAL A 160 0.93 -12.15 -8.55
N GLU A 161 -0.07 -13.03 -8.58
CA GLU A 161 -1.07 -13.11 -9.64
C GLU A 161 -1.89 -11.82 -9.74
N THR A 162 -2.27 -11.24 -8.59
CA THR A 162 -2.94 -9.94 -8.52
C THR A 162 -2.10 -8.85 -9.21
N ALA A 163 -0.81 -8.74 -8.87
CA ALA A 163 0.08 -7.75 -9.47
C ALA A 163 0.19 -7.87 -10.99
N LYS A 164 0.30 -9.12 -11.49
CA LYS A 164 0.34 -9.43 -12.93
C LYS A 164 -0.99 -9.14 -13.61
N TRP A 165 -2.10 -9.44 -12.96
CA TRP A 165 -3.43 -9.18 -13.49
C TRP A 165 -3.68 -7.68 -13.64
N LEU A 166 -3.37 -6.87 -12.62
CA LEU A 166 -3.48 -5.41 -12.68
C LEU A 166 -2.62 -4.82 -13.80
N GLN A 167 -1.39 -5.31 -13.98
CA GLN A 167 -0.52 -4.88 -15.09
C GLN A 167 -1.18 -5.19 -16.44
N LYS A 168 -1.72 -6.39 -16.60
CA LYS A 168 -2.41 -6.81 -17.83
C LYS A 168 -3.63 -5.94 -18.12
N GLN A 169 -4.40 -5.52 -17.12
CA GLN A 169 -5.55 -4.63 -17.31
C GLN A 169 -5.12 -3.24 -17.81
N PHE A 170 -4.08 -2.66 -17.20
CA PHE A 170 -3.53 -1.37 -17.62
C PHE A 170 -2.97 -1.43 -19.05
N ASP A 171 -2.09 -2.40 -19.33
CA ASP A 171 -1.45 -2.54 -20.64
C ASP A 171 -2.46 -2.89 -21.73
N GLY A 172 -3.45 -3.74 -21.40
CA GLY A 172 -4.56 -4.09 -22.29
C GLY A 172 -5.42 -2.88 -22.64
N SER A 173 -5.75 -2.04 -21.66
CA SER A 173 -6.50 -0.80 -21.88
C SER A 173 -5.69 0.20 -22.73
N ALA A 174 -4.40 0.37 -22.44
CA ALA A 174 -3.52 1.24 -23.22
C ALA A 174 -3.46 0.80 -24.69
N HIS A 175 -3.34 -0.51 -24.94
CA HIS A 175 -3.37 -1.08 -26.28
C HIS A 175 -4.73 -0.86 -26.96
N ALA A 176 -5.84 -1.17 -26.28
CA ALA A 176 -7.19 -1.07 -26.83
C ALA A 176 -7.56 0.37 -27.25
N TYR A 177 -7.10 1.37 -26.49
CA TYR A 177 -7.34 2.79 -26.80
C TYR A 177 -6.23 3.44 -27.65
N GLY A 178 -5.21 2.66 -28.07
CA GLY A 178 -4.10 3.18 -28.88
C GLY A 178 -3.24 4.23 -28.17
N ARG A 179 -3.20 4.21 -26.82
CA ARG A 179 -2.41 5.14 -26.01
C ARG A 179 -0.95 4.68 -25.99
N SER A 180 -0.08 5.40 -26.68
CA SER A 180 1.31 4.99 -26.96
C SER A 180 2.38 5.61 -26.05
N ASP A 181 2.01 6.59 -25.22
CA ASP A 181 2.90 7.28 -24.28
C ASP A 181 2.91 6.60 -22.90
N THR A 182 2.65 5.28 -22.83
CA THR A 182 2.52 4.54 -21.57
C THR A 182 3.68 3.59 -21.31
N LYS A 183 3.90 3.27 -20.03
CA LYS A 183 4.80 2.20 -19.59
C LYS A 183 4.32 1.59 -18.28
N SER A 184 4.49 0.29 -18.12
CA SER A 184 4.31 -0.42 -16.86
C SER A 184 5.59 -1.17 -16.47
N TYR A 185 5.85 -1.29 -15.16
CA TYR A 185 6.97 -2.09 -14.64
C TYR A 185 6.75 -2.46 -13.17
N PHE A 186 7.40 -3.54 -12.75
CA PHE A 186 7.39 -3.98 -11.36
C PHE A 186 8.56 -3.38 -10.55
N VAL A 187 8.26 -3.03 -9.31
CA VAL A 187 9.25 -2.71 -8.27
C VAL A 187 9.27 -3.86 -7.27
N LYS A 188 10.47 -4.40 -7.00
CA LYS A 188 10.65 -5.51 -6.03
C LYS A 188 10.40 -5.04 -4.60
N THR A 189 9.85 -5.93 -3.78
CA THR A 189 9.37 -5.64 -2.42
C THR A 189 10.23 -6.34 -1.36
N GLY A 190 11.55 -6.19 -1.43
CA GLY A 190 12.48 -6.85 -0.52
C GLY A 190 12.39 -8.38 -0.58
N ASN A 191 12.02 -9.01 0.53
CA ASN A 191 11.85 -10.47 0.63
C ASN A 191 10.43 -10.94 0.29
N TYR A 192 9.47 -10.03 0.14
CA TYR A 192 8.11 -10.36 -0.28
C TYR A 192 8.08 -10.67 -1.78
N ILE A 193 7.33 -11.71 -2.15
CA ILE A 193 7.31 -12.21 -3.53
C ILE A 193 6.40 -11.36 -4.44
N GLN A 194 5.38 -10.71 -3.87
CA GLN A 194 4.52 -9.79 -4.59
C GLN A 194 5.26 -8.46 -4.89
N PRO A 195 5.42 -8.07 -6.17
CA PRO A 195 5.98 -6.78 -6.53
C PRO A 195 4.91 -5.67 -6.50
N SER A 196 5.33 -4.43 -6.24
CA SER A 196 4.48 -3.27 -6.52
C SER A 196 4.43 -3.02 -8.03
N LEU A 197 3.26 -2.64 -8.55
CA LEU A 197 3.07 -2.28 -9.96
C LEU A 197 3.13 -0.76 -10.10
N VAL A 198 4.06 -0.28 -10.91
CA VAL A 198 4.15 1.13 -11.31
C VAL A 198 3.76 1.26 -12.77
N THR A 199 2.76 2.08 -13.06
CA THR A 199 2.39 2.46 -14.43
C THR A 199 2.53 3.96 -14.61
N VAL A 200 2.70 4.39 -15.86
CA VAL A 200 2.81 5.81 -16.22
C VAL A 200 2.11 6.08 -17.55
N ILE A 201 1.42 7.22 -17.62
CA ILE A 201 0.92 7.87 -18.83
C ILE A 201 1.76 9.15 -19.03
N GLY A 202 2.22 9.39 -20.26
CA GLY A 202 3.15 10.48 -20.56
C GLY A 202 4.59 10.14 -20.16
N LYS A 203 5.05 8.91 -20.43
CA LYS A 203 6.36 8.37 -20.00
C LYS A 203 7.59 9.20 -20.43
N ASP A 204 7.46 9.98 -21.49
CA ASP A 204 8.54 10.81 -22.06
C ASP A 204 8.47 12.28 -21.60
N ILE A 205 7.54 12.62 -20.71
CA ILE A 205 7.39 13.97 -20.17
C ILE A 205 8.39 14.19 -19.02
N HIS A 206 9.29 15.16 -19.19
CA HIS A 206 10.28 15.55 -18.19
C HIS A 206 9.77 16.69 -17.30
N ALA A 207 8.86 16.36 -16.37
CA ALA A 207 8.36 17.29 -15.37
C ALA A 207 8.06 16.56 -14.05
N PRO A 208 8.00 17.28 -12.91
CA PRO A 208 7.54 16.70 -11.64
C PRO A 208 6.17 16.02 -11.80
N ALA A 209 6.15 14.73 -11.49
CA ALA A 209 5.05 13.81 -11.73
C ALA A 209 3.85 14.01 -10.80
N ILE A 210 2.68 13.57 -11.25
CA ILE A 210 1.48 13.39 -10.43
C ILE A 210 1.32 11.90 -10.16
N VAL A 211 1.16 11.51 -8.90
CA VAL A 211 1.06 10.09 -8.49
C VAL A 211 -0.31 9.84 -7.86
N LEU A 212 -0.97 8.79 -8.29
CA LEU A 212 -2.18 8.24 -7.70
C LEU A 212 -1.88 6.80 -7.27
N GLY A 213 -2.24 6.45 -6.04
CA GLY A 213 -1.87 5.19 -5.43
C GLY A 213 -3.03 4.48 -4.75
N ALA A 214 -2.95 3.15 -4.69
CA ALA A 214 -3.79 2.24 -3.93
C ALA A 214 -2.94 1.00 -3.59
N HIS A 215 -3.28 0.21 -2.57
CA HIS A 215 -2.56 -1.04 -2.33
C HIS A 215 -3.36 -2.24 -2.83
N MET A 216 -2.66 -3.27 -3.31
CA MET A 216 -3.29 -4.43 -3.92
C MET A 216 -3.41 -5.63 -2.97
N ASP A 217 -2.65 -5.62 -1.87
CA ASP A 217 -2.54 -6.76 -0.99
C ASP A 217 -3.64 -6.84 0.06
N THR A 218 -3.59 -7.92 0.84
CA THR A 218 -4.40 -8.16 2.04
C THR A 218 -3.51 -8.87 3.06
N LEU A 219 -4.02 -9.11 4.28
CA LEU A 219 -3.45 -10.09 5.21
C LEU A 219 -3.52 -11.54 4.67
N ASP A 220 -2.86 -12.47 5.37
CA ASP A 220 -3.01 -13.92 5.15
C ASP A 220 -4.39 -14.41 5.68
N GLY A 221 -4.71 -15.69 5.43
CA GLY A 221 -6.02 -16.25 5.74
C GLY A 221 -7.04 -16.00 4.63
N PHE A 222 -8.32 -16.27 4.87
CA PHE A 222 -9.37 -15.96 3.90
C PHE A 222 -9.74 -14.48 4.02
N MET A 223 -9.28 -13.67 3.06
CA MET A 223 -9.38 -12.21 3.08
C MET A 223 -9.87 -11.72 1.72
N PRO A 224 -11.19 -11.57 1.51
CA PRO A 224 -11.70 -11.00 0.27
C PRO A 224 -11.21 -9.55 0.07
N GLY A 225 -11.00 -8.79 1.15
CA GLY A 225 -10.39 -7.46 1.12
C GLY A 225 -11.11 -6.53 0.15
N ALA A 226 -12.45 -6.52 0.18
CA ALA A 226 -13.25 -5.76 -0.77
C ALA A 226 -13.14 -4.25 -0.49
N GLY A 227 -13.36 -3.82 0.75
CA GLY A 227 -13.12 -2.45 1.18
C GLY A 227 -11.64 -2.14 1.17
N ASP A 228 -10.84 -3.01 1.79
CA ASP A 228 -9.42 -2.81 2.11
C ASP A 228 -8.51 -3.78 1.32
N ASP A 229 -7.83 -3.35 0.26
CA ASP A 229 -8.12 -2.15 -0.55
C ASP A 229 -8.52 -2.52 -1.98
N GLY A 230 -9.40 -3.52 -2.10
CA GLY A 230 -10.04 -3.85 -3.37
C GLY A 230 -10.75 -2.64 -3.99
N SER A 231 -11.38 -1.81 -3.15
CA SER A 231 -12.15 -0.65 -3.56
C SER A 231 -11.29 0.49 -4.10
N GLY A 232 -10.21 0.88 -3.42
CA GLY A 232 -9.26 1.89 -3.91
C GLY A 232 -8.53 1.41 -5.15
N SER A 233 -8.10 0.14 -5.16
CA SER A 233 -7.51 -0.50 -6.34
C SER A 233 -8.43 -0.49 -7.56
N ALA A 234 -9.72 -0.78 -7.38
CA ALA A 234 -10.73 -0.76 -8.45
C ALA A 234 -11.03 0.67 -8.92
N SER A 235 -11.20 1.61 -7.99
CA SER A 235 -11.41 3.02 -8.28
C SER A 235 -10.24 3.60 -9.09
N LEU A 236 -9.00 3.25 -8.74
CA LEU A 236 -7.78 3.66 -9.44
C LEU A 236 -7.68 3.06 -10.85
N MET A 237 -8.11 1.81 -11.05
CA MET A 237 -8.13 1.18 -12.38
C MET A 237 -9.10 1.90 -13.33
N GLU A 238 -10.26 2.34 -12.84
CA GLU A 238 -11.20 3.12 -13.65
C GLU A 238 -10.66 4.54 -13.96
N VAL A 239 -9.94 5.17 -13.02
CA VAL A 239 -9.18 6.40 -13.32
C VAL A 239 -8.19 6.14 -14.46
N ALA A 240 -7.41 5.06 -14.40
CA ALA A 240 -6.48 4.69 -15.46
C ALA A 240 -7.20 4.52 -16.81
N ARG A 241 -8.29 3.75 -16.84
CA ARG A 241 -9.05 3.47 -18.07
C ARG A 241 -9.56 4.75 -18.72
N VAL A 242 -10.15 5.66 -17.96
CA VAL A 242 -10.66 6.94 -18.49
C VAL A 242 -9.52 7.82 -19.04
N LEU A 243 -8.39 7.90 -18.34
CA LEU A 243 -7.23 8.66 -18.80
C LEU A 243 -6.62 8.05 -20.09
N LEU A 244 -6.50 6.72 -20.15
CA LEU A 244 -5.99 5.99 -21.32
C LEU A 244 -6.89 6.14 -22.54
N ALA A 245 -8.21 6.16 -22.35
CA ALA A 245 -9.20 6.40 -23.40
C ALA A 245 -9.25 7.87 -23.87
N SER A 246 -8.66 8.80 -23.11
CA SER A 246 -8.71 10.22 -23.42
C SER A 246 -7.70 10.61 -24.51
N SER A 247 -8.04 11.63 -25.29
CA SER A 247 -7.10 12.32 -26.19
C SER A 247 -6.37 13.48 -25.50
N LEU A 248 -6.37 13.53 -24.16
CA LEU A 248 -5.73 14.61 -23.41
C LEU A 248 -4.21 14.47 -23.48
N THR A 249 -3.54 15.58 -23.78
CA THR A 249 -2.09 15.72 -23.65
C THR A 249 -1.80 16.43 -22.34
N PHE A 250 -1.01 15.79 -21.48
CA PHE A 250 -0.60 16.34 -20.20
C PHE A 250 0.77 17.00 -20.29
N LYS A 251 1.07 17.91 -19.36
CA LYS A 251 2.39 18.53 -19.19
C LYS A 251 3.24 17.85 -18.12
N ARG A 252 2.66 16.88 -17.41
CA ARG A 252 3.34 16.08 -16.38
C ARG A 252 3.03 14.60 -16.60
N PRO A 253 3.98 13.71 -16.32
CA PRO A 253 3.68 12.29 -16.29
C PRO A 253 2.71 11.99 -15.13
N ILE A 254 1.72 11.13 -15.40
CA ILE A 254 0.78 10.63 -14.41
C ILE A 254 1.15 9.19 -14.10
N TYR A 255 1.52 8.92 -12.86
CA TYR A 255 1.78 7.56 -12.39
C TYR A 255 0.56 7.03 -11.66
N LEU A 256 0.14 5.82 -12.01
CA LEU A 256 -0.84 5.05 -11.24
C LEU A 256 -0.12 3.84 -10.66
N ILE A 257 -0.20 3.69 -9.34
CA ILE A 257 0.63 2.75 -8.61
C ILE A 257 -0.25 1.86 -7.74
N TRP A 258 -0.06 0.55 -7.88
CA TRP A 258 -0.61 -0.42 -6.96
C TRP A 258 0.53 -0.94 -6.09
N TYR A 259 0.52 -0.57 -4.81
CA TYR A 259 1.54 -0.95 -3.86
C TYR A 259 1.33 -2.39 -3.40
N ALA A 260 2.44 -3.11 -3.22
CA ALA A 260 2.43 -4.43 -2.60
C ALA A 260 2.73 -4.30 -1.11
N ALA A 261 2.34 -5.29 -0.30
CA ALA A 261 2.77 -5.40 1.09
C ALA A 261 2.55 -4.11 1.92
N GLU A 262 1.43 -3.40 1.72
CA GLU A 262 1.01 -2.31 2.60
C GLU A 262 0.79 -2.87 4.01
N GLU A 263 0.11 -4.01 4.09
CA GLU A 263 -0.30 -4.67 5.34
C GLU A 263 0.86 -5.24 6.14
N ARG A 264 2.05 -5.22 5.53
CA ARG A 264 3.32 -5.59 6.14
C ARG A 264 4.04 -4.40 6.75
N GLY A 265 3.36 -3.25 6.89
CA GLY A 265 3.89 -2.00 7.41
C GLY A 265 4.48 -1.11 6.31
N LEU A 266 3.70 -0.86 5.27
CA LEU A 266 3.99 0.05 4.15
C LEU A 266 5.21 -0.38 3.30
N VAL A 267 5.46 -1.67 3.14
CA VAL A 267 6.72 -2.14 2.56
C VAL A 267 6.82 -1.75 1.08
N GLY A 268 5.80 -2.02 0.26
CA GLY A 268 5.87 -1.73 -1.18
C GLY A 268 6.03 -0.26 -1.50
N SER A 269 5.26 0.62 -0.86
CA SER A 269 5.41 2.07 -1.07
C SER A 269 6.78 2.59 -0.66
N GLN A 270 7.39 2.07 0.41
CA GLN A 270 8.79 2.41 0.76
C GLN A 270 9.79 2.01 -0.34
N TYR A 271 9.61 0.85 -0.99
CA TYR A 271 10.44 0.43 -2.11
C TYR A 271 10.17 1.26 -3.38
N VAL A 272 8.92 1.60 -3.67
CA VAL A 272 8.55 2.48 -4.78
C VAL A 272 9.15 3.88 -4.60
N VAL A 273 8.99 4.50 -3.43
CA VAL A 273 9.57 5.82 -3.12
C VAL A 273 11.09 5.78 -3.29
N ARG A 274 11.76 4.73 -2.79
CA ARG A 274 13.21 4.57 -2.98
C ARG A 274 13.59 4.45 -4.45
N GLU A 275 12.81 3.71 -5.24
CA GLU A 275 13.05 3.56 -6.67
C GLU A 275 12.89 4.90 -7.41
N PHE A 276 11.88 5.70 -7.06
CA PHE A 276 11.68 7.05 -7.59
C PHE A 276 12.86 7.97 -7.24
N LEU A 277 13.30 7.97 -5.97
CA LEU A 277 14.45 8.74 -5.53
C LEU A 277 15.76 8.29 -6.23
N ARG A 278 15.97 6.97 -6.36
CA ARG A 278 17.16 6.39 -7.01
C ARG A 278 17.20 6.70 -8.51
N LYS A 279 16.04 6.74 -9.17
CA LYS A 279 15.90 7.11 -10.58
C LYS A 279 15.78 8.63 -10.79
N GLU A 280 15.84 9.41 -9.71
CA GLU A 280 15.69 10.87 -9.73
C GLU A 280 14.40 11.31 -10.44
N ILE A 281 13.29 10.56 -10.26
CA ILE A 281 11.98 10.92 -10.81
C ILE A 281 11.36 11.98 -9.87
N PRO A 282 11.25 13.26 -10.28
CA PRO A 282 10.65 14.27 -9.43
C PRO A 282 9.14 14.04 -9.31
N VAL A 283 8.57 14.29 -8.13
CA VAL A 283 7.12 14.16 -7.86
C VAL A 283 6.61 15.48 -7.29
N LYS A 284 5.52 16.00 -7.86
CA LYS A 284 4.84 17.24 -7.42
C LYS A 284 3.83 16.94 -6.32
N ALA A 285 3.00 15.92 -6.52
CA ALA A 285 1.89 15.60 -5.62
C ALA A 285 1.51 14.12 -5.72
N VAL A 286 1.08 13.56 -4.58
CA VAL A 286 0.62 12.19 -4.43
C VAL A 286 -0.78 12.17 -3.80
N ILE A 287 -1.67 11.32 -4.29
CA ILE A 287 -2.93 11.01 -3.62
C ILE A 287 -3.03 9.49 -3.41
N GLN A 288 -3.38 9.09 -2.19
CA GLN A 288 -3.67 7.70 -1.84
C GLN A 288 -5.17 7.47 -1.84
N PHE A 289 -5.62 6.38 -2.44
CA PHE A 289 -6.95 5.81 -2.29
C PHE A 289 -6.78 4.51 -1.52
N ASP A 290 -7.29 4.49 -0.30
CA ASP A 290 -7.27 3.32 0.57
C ASP A 290 -8.60 3.33 1.32
N MET A 291 -9.42 2.34 0.98
CA MET A 291 -10.84 2.24 1.29
C MET A 291 -11.69 3.39 0.72
N THR A 292 -12.53 3.05 -0.26
CA THR A 292 -13.33 4.02 -1.05
C THR A 292 -14.81 3.62 -1.20
N GLY A 293 -15.22 2.52 -0.58
CA GLY A 293 -16.48 1.85 -0.88
C GLY A 293 -17.51 1.83 0.24
N PHE A 294 -17.12 1.67 1.50
CA PHE A 294 -18.05 1.55 2.61
C PHE A 294 -18.61 2.92 3.01
N ARG A 295 -19.87 2.95 3.43
CA ARG A 295 -20.46 4.13 4.08
C ARG A 295 -20.97 3.71 5.44
N ASN A 296 -20.53 4.41 6.50
CA ASN A 296 -21.04 4.18 7.84
C ASN A 296 -22.57 4.36 7.92
N GLU A 297 -23.11 5.34 7.18
CA GLU A 297 -24.55 5.50 6.96
C GLU A 297 -24.81 5.53 5.46
N ALA A 298 -25.66 4.63 4.93
CA ALA A 298 -25.82 4.45 3.49
C ALA A 298 -26.16 5.74 2.71
N ASN A 299 -26.92 6.64 3.33
CA ASN A 299 -27.35 7.92 2.74
C ASN A 299 -26.35 9.07 2.96
N ASP A 300 -25.34 8.89 3.82
CA ASP A 300 -24.29 9.89 4.03
C ASP A 300 -23.24 9.77 2.91
N THR A 301 -23.16 10.78 2.06
CA THR A 301 -22.22 10.82 0.93
C THR A 301 -20.90 11.49 1.27
N THR A 302 -20.69 11.87 2.53
CA THR A 302 -19.49 12.59 2.99
C THR A 302 -18.21 11.85 2.62
N MET A 303 -17.27 12.57 2.02
CA MET A 303 -15.90 12.09 1.82
C MET A 303 -14.98 12.71 2.89
N TRP A 304 -14.10 11.91 3.46
CA TRP A 304 -13.22 12.35 4.55
C TRP A 304 -11.82 12.65 4.02
N VAL A 305 -11.20 13.74 4.48
CA VAL A 305 -9.82 14.08 4.16
C VAL A 305 -8.98 14.02 5.43
N PHE A 306 -7.98 13.13 5.44
CA PHE A 306 -7.12 12.90 6.59
C PHE A 306 -6.05 13.99 6.73
N ARG A 307 -5.81 14.43 7.98
CA ARG A 307 -5.04 15.65 8.29
C ARG A 307 -3.72 15.41 9.04
N ASP A 308 -3.39 14.17 9.37
CA ASP A 308 -2.10 13.76 9.91
C ASP A 308 -1.29 12.98 8.87
N TYR A 309 0.04 13.13 8.91
CA TYR A 309 0.94 12.54 7.93
C TYR A 309 0.61 12.89 6.46
N THR A 310 -0.05 14.03 6.22
CA THR A 310 -0.38 14.57 4.89
C THR A 310 0.12 16.00 4.73
N ASP A 311 0.29 16.44 3.48
CA ASP A 311 0.59 17.84 3.18
C ASP A 311 -0.67 18.69 3.33
N LYS A 312 -0.56 19.79 4.09
CA LYS A 312 -1.71 20.63 4.42
C LYS A 312 -2.33 21.28 3.17
N MET A 313 -1.50 21.86 2.29
CA MET A 313 -1.98 22.59 1.12
C MET A 313 -2.62 21.63 0.11
N LEU A 314 -2.04 20.45 -0.08
CA LEU A 314 -2.59 19.42 -0.95
C LEU A 314 -3.91 18.87 -0.38
N SER A 315 -3.99 18.65 0.93
CA SER A 315 -5.23 18.20 1.58
C SER A 315 -6.34 19.25 1.50
N ASP A 316 -6.01 20.54 1.64
CA ASP A 316 -6.97 21.64 1.41
C ASP A 316 -7.45 21.63 -0.05
N TYR A 317 -6.54 21.39 -1.00
CA TYR A 317 -6.90 21.28 -2.41
C TYR A 317 -7.80 20.06 -2.71
N ILE A 318 -7.57 18.90 -2.09
CA ILE A 318 -8.46 17.74 -2.20
C ILE A 318 -9.87 18.11 -1.76
N ALA A 319 -10.02 18.82 -0.63
CA ALA A 319 -11.34 19.27 -0.16
C ALA A 319 -12.02 20.21 -1.19
N GLU A 320 -11.26 21.11 -1.82
CA GLU A 320 -11.80 21.99 -2.86
C GLU A 320 -12.18 21.25 -4.14
N LEU A 321 -11.42 20.21 -4.56
CA LEU A 321 -11.80 19.34 -5.67
C LEU A 321 -13.11 18.60 -5.39
N ILE A 322 -13.28 18.05 -4.18
CA ILE A 322 -14.51 17.35 -3.79
C ILE A 322 -15.70 18.31 -3.86
N LYS A 323 -15.60 19.50 -3.28
CA LYS A 323 -16.67 20.51 -3.32
C LYS A 323 -17.01 20.94 -4.74
N THR A 324 -16.00 21.13 -5.59
CA THR A 324 -16.17 21.67 -6.94
C THR A 324 -16.76 20.65 -7.91
N TYR A 325 -16.19 19.45 -7.94
CA TYR A 325 -16.47 18.45 -8.98
C TYR A 325 -17.41 17.34 -8.53
N ILE A 326 -17.33 16.92 -7.27
CA ILE A 326 -18.08 15.76 -6.76
C ILE A 326 -19.37 16.23 -6.08
N LYS A 327 -19.33 17.40 -5.44
CA LYS A 327 -20.47 18.11 -4.83
C LYS A 327 -21.13 17.31 -3.70
N VAL A 328 -20.30 16.67 -2.87
CA VAL A 328 -20.70 16.01 -1.62
C VAL A 328 -20.05 16.72 -0.43
N PRO A 329 -20.55 16.52 0.80
CA PRO A 329 -19.92 17.08 1.99
C PRO A 329 -18.48 16.60 2.15
N VAL A 330 -17.64 17.46 2.72
CA VAL A 330 -16.26 17.13 3.10
C VAL A 330 -16.14 17.22 4.61
N ALA A 331 -15.59 16.19 5.22
CA ALA A 331 -15.21 16.18 6.63
C ALA A 331 -13.73 15.82 6.80
N TYR A 332 -13.22 15.91 8.02
CA TYR A 332 -11.80 15.75 8.32
C TYR A 332 -11.59 14.75 9.45
N SER A 333 -10.56 13.92 9.32
CA SER A 333 -10.20 12.87 10.29
C SER A 333 -8.69 12.78 10.47
N ARG A 334 -8.25 11.90 11.36
CA ARG A 334 -6.87 11.46 11.55
C ARG A 334 -6.82 9.95 11.75
N CYS A 335 -5.79 9.26 11.27
CA CYS A 335 -5.67 7.79 11.42
C CYS A 335 -4.45 7.32 12.22
N GLY A 336 -3.54 8.23 12.57
CA GLY A 336 -2.35 7.90 13.33
C GLY A 336 -1.18 7.40 12.47
N TYR A 337 -0.14 6.94 13.15
CA TYR A 337 1.14 6.57 12.55
C TYR A 337 1.03 5.30 11.69
N GLY A 338 1.73 5.27 10.54
CA GLY A 338 1.80 4.08 9.69
C GLY A 338 0.46 3.70 9.06
N CYS A 339 -0.42 4.68 8.86
CA CYS A 339 -1.81 4.47 8.47
C CYS A 339 -1.99 3.87 7.07
N SER A 340 -1.29 4.41 6.06
CA SER A 340 -1.32 3.91 4.68
C SER A 340 -0.14 4.47 3.87
N ASP A 341 -0.02 4.10 2.60
CA ASP A 341 1.15 4.34 1.74
C ASP A 341 1.52 5.82 1.53
N HIS A 342 0.56 6.75 1.68
CA HIS A 342 0.84 8.20 1.64
C HIS A 342 1.94 8.60 2.64
N ALA A 343 2.03 7.90 3.77
CA ALA A 343 3.04 8.16 4.79
C ALA A 343 4.47 7.89 4.28
N SER A 344 4.67 6.94 3.38
CA SER A 344 5.96 6.66 2.75
C SER A 344 6.45 7.85 1.93
N TRP A 345 5.57 8.48 1.16
CA TRP A 345 5.87 9.69 0.38
C TRP A 345 6.17 10.90 1.27
N MET A 346 5.35 11.11 2.30
CA MET A 346 5.54 12.20 3.26
C MET A 346 6.82 12.05 4.07
N SER A 347 7.22 10.81 4.41
CA SER A 347 8.51 10.54 5.05
C SER A 347 9.71 10.92 4.17
N ALA A 348 9.54 10.91 2.85
CA ALA A 348 10.53 11.35 1.87
C ALA A 348 10.43 12.85 1.52
N GLY A 349 9.57 13.60 2.19
CA GLY A 349 9.35 15.02 1.93
C GLY A 349 8.60 15.30 0.62
N ILE A 350 7.81 14.35 0.12
CA ILE A 350 6.99 14.51 -1.08
C ILE A 350 5.54 14.78 -0.64
N PRO A 351 4.88 15.87 -1.12
CA PRO A 351 3.52 16.18 -0.74
C PRO A 351 2.54 15.04 -1.07
N ALA A 352 1.86 14.52 -0.07
CA ALA A 352 0.84 13.49 -0.23
C ALA A 352 -0.46 13.85 0.52
N ALA A 353 -1.60 13.46 -0.03
CA ALA A 353 -2.91 13.60 0.59
C ALA A 353 -3.65 12.26 0.61
N PHE A 354 -4.59 12.12 1.54
CA PHE A 354 -5.34 10.90 1.75
C PHE A 354 -6.83 11.19 1.98
N PRO A 355 -7.65 11.17 0.91
CA PRO A 355 -9.10 11.04 1.05
C PRO A 355 -9.48 9.59 1.36
N CYS A 356 -10.50 9.38 2.19
CA CYS A 356 -10.97 8.05 2.58
C CYS A 356 -12.49 8.07 2.82
N GLU A 357 -13.11 6.89 2.76
CA GLU A 357 -14.55 6.68 2.80
C GLU A 357 -15.25 7.14 4.10
N THR A 358 -14.56 7.07 5.25
CA THR A 358 -15.14 7.37 6.57
C THR A 358 -14.17 8.14 7.47
N SER A 359 -14.67 8.61 8.62
CA SER A 359 -13.79 8.99 9.73
C SER A 359 -13.10 7.76 10.31
N PHE A 360 -12.02 7.97 11.06
CA PHE A 360 -11.29 6.86 11.67
C PHE A 360 -12.14 6.16 12.73
N GLU A 361 -12.89 6.90 13.54
CA GLU A 361 -13.73 6.33 14.60
C GLU A 361 -14.94 5.54 14.07
N ARG A 362 -15.22 5.64 12.77
CA ARG A 362 -16.37 5.02 12.09
C ARG A 362 -15.94 4.27 10.83
N HIS A 363 -14.71 3.76 10.82
CA HIS A 363 -14.20 2.94 9.73
C HIS A 363 -15.01 1.65 9.58
N ASN A 364 -14.95 1.05 8.39
CA ASN A 364 -15.55 -0.25 8.12
C ASN A 364 -15.12 -1.26 9.22
N PRO A 365 -16.05 -1.78 10.05
CA PRO A 365 -15.69 -2.65 11.16
C PRO A 365 -15.28 -4.06 10.72
N TYR A 366 -15.35 -4.35 9.42
CA TYR A 366 -15.05 -5.65 8.83
C TYR A 366 -13.67 -5.72 8.19
N ILE A 367 -12.88 -4.63 8.16
CA ILE A 367 -11.51 -4.63 7.65
C ILE A 367 -10.69 -5.76 8.26
N HIS A 368 -9.72 -6.27 7.49
CA HIS A 368 -8.80 -7.33 7.93
C HIS A 368 -9.52 -8.63 8.35
N SER A 369 -10.68 -8.90 7.77
CA SER A 369 -11.46 -10.10 8.05
C SER A 369 -12.09 -10.72 6.80
N ALA A 370 -12.52 -11.97 6.94
CA ALA A 370 -13.31 -12.67 5.92
C ALA A 370 -14.66 -11.98 5.60
N ALA A 371 -15.13 -11.06 6.45
CA ALA A 371 -16.37 -10.35 6.26
C ALA A 371 -16.21 -9.07 5.42
N ASP A 372 -14.98 -8.62 5.11
CA ASP A 372 -14.75 -7.48 4.22
C ASP A 372 -15.10 -7.83 2.76
N THR A 373 -16.39 -7.76 2.46
CA THR A 373 -17.02 -8.28 1.25
C THR A 373 -17.72 -7.17 0.46
N ILE A 374 -17.89 -7.42 -0.84
CA ILE A 374 -18.43 -6.43 -1.80
C ILE A 374 -19.83 -5.95 -1.41
N ASP A 375 -20.64 -6.82 -0.80
CA ASP A 375 -22.03 -6.52 -0.42
C ASP A 375 -22.15 -5.40 0.64
N LEU A 376 -21.05 -5.06 1.31
CA LEU A 376 -20.98 -3.97 2.28
C LEU A 376 -20.69 -2.62 1.64
N LEU A 377 -20.29 -2.60 0.37
CA LEU A 377 -19.79 -1.40 -0.31
C LEU A 377 -20.87 -0.71 -1.14
N ASN A 378 -20.66 0.58 -1.34
CA ASN A 378 -21.53 1.46 -2.10
C ASN A 378 -20.83 1.89 -3.40
N ALA A 379 -21.37 1.43 -4.53
CA ALA A 379 -20.82 1.73 -5.85
C ALA A 379 -20.71 3.24 -6.14
N ASP A 380 -21.72 4.03 -5.75
CA ASP A 380 -21.69 5.48 -5.94
C ASP A 380 -20.58 6.17 -5.13
N HIS A 381 -20.21 5.61 -3.97
CA HIS A 381 -19.10 6.11 -3.18
C HIS A 381 -17.77 5.88 -3.88
N MET A 382 -17.53 4.66 -4.39
CA MET A 382 -16.33 4.36 -5.20
C MET A 382 -16.27 5.24 -6.46
N VAL A 383 -17.40 5.44 -7.15
CA VAL A 383 -17.51 6.38 -8.28
C VAL A 383 -17.09 7.79 -7.88
N ASN A 384 -17.44 8.27 -6.67
CA ASN A 384 -17.01 9.59 -6.20
C ASN A 384 -15.50 9.67 -5.96
N PHE A 385 -14.85 8.60 -5.47
CA PHE A 385 -13.38 8.54 -5.39
C PHE A 385 -12.71 8.47 -6.77
N THR A 386 -13.27 7.72 -7.71
CA THR A 386 -12.83 7.74 -9.11
C THR A 386 -12.94 9.14 -9.72
N LYS A 387 -14.05 9.86 -9.48
CA LYS A 387 -14.19 11.27 -9.91
C LYS A 387 -13.10 12.14 -9.30
N LEU A 388 -12.80 11.98 -8.01
CA LEU A 388 -11.75 12.71 -7.33
C LEU A 388 -10.37 12.42 -7.94
N GLY A 389 -10.05 11.15 -8.22
CA GLY A 389 -8.81 10.76 -8.88
C GLY A 389 -8.65 11.39 -10.27
N LEU A 390 -9.71 11.39 -11.07
CA LEU A 390 -9.70 12.03 -12.39
C LEU A 390 -9.52 13.55 -12.29
N ALA A 391 -10.26 14.21 -11.40
CA ALA A 391 -10.13 15.65 -11.18
C ALA A 391 -8.71 16.03 -10.74
N PHE A 392 -8.15 15.29 -9.78
CA PHE A 392 -6.79 15.47 -9.29
C PHE A 392 -5.75 15.31 -10.40
N ALA A 393 -5.83 14.21 -11.17
CA ALA A 393 -4.90 13.93 -12.24
C ALA A 393 -4.96 15.00 -13.34
N ILE A 394 -6.16 15.35 -13.81
CA ILE A 394 -6.35 16.26 -14.95
C ILE A 394 -5.95 17.70 -14.59
N GLU A 395 -6.36 18.19 -13.42
CA GLU A 395 -6.01 19.54 -12.96
C GLU A 395 -4.50 19.69 -12.82
N LEU A 396 -3.86 18.79 -12.06
CA LEU A 396 -2.45 18.96 -11.73
C LEU A 396 -1.51 18.60 -12.88
N ALA A 397 -1.90 17.68 -13.76
CA ALA A 397 -1.08 17.28 -14.90
C ALA A 397 -1.25 18.20 -16.13
N SER A 398 -2.30 19.04 -16.19
CA SER A 398 -2.50 20.03 -17.26
C SER A 398 -1.88 21.41 -16.97
N ASP A 399 -1.51 21.66 -15.71
CA ASP A 399 -0.85 22.88 -15.23
C ASP A 399 0.67 22.86 -15.46
#